data_AF-A0A537W7F4-F1
#
_entry.id   AF-A0A537W7F4-F1
#
_cell.length_a   1.000
_cell.length_b   1.000
_cell.length_c   1.000
_cell.angle_alpha   90.00
_cell.angle_beta   90.00
_cell.angle_gamma   90.00
#
_symmetry.space_group_name_H-M   'P 1'
#
loop_
_entity.id
_entity.type
_entity.pdbx_description
1 polymer ?
#
loop_
_entity_poly.entity_id
_entity_poly.type
_entity_poly.pdbx_seq_one_letter_code
_entity_poly.pdbx_strand_id
1 'polypeptide(L)' 'MHVVEVRRGGVDFVAAMAQMRTWFDNQGIQPSLFEIAFLPGRESRFRLQFKEVRNAVTFASSFDGEVLDTGLDAAAA' A
#
# COMPACT_ATOMS: atom_id res chain seq x y z
N MET A 1 -2.67 8.10 -11.36
CA MET A 1 -2.68 7.87 -9.89
C MET A 1 -2.07 6.51 -9.67
N HIS A 2 -0.99 6.40 -8.90
CA HIS A 2 -0.22 5.16 -8.77
C HIS A 2 -0.67 4.41 -7.53
N VAL A 3 -1.07 3.16 -7.70
CA VAL A 3 -1.57 2.33 -6.61
C VAL A 3 -0.48 1.40 -6.14
N VAL A 4 -0.34 1.22 -4.84
CA VAL A 4 0.56 0.23 -4.23
C VAL A 4 -0.27 -0.72 -3.39
N GLU A 5 -0.06 -2.02 -3.58
CA GLU A 5 -0.63 -3.06 -2.74
C GLU A 5 0.46 -3.66 -1.86
N VAL A 6 0.20 -3.73 -0.56
CA VAL A 6 1.06 -4.41 0.42
C VAL A 6 0.24 -5.52 1.06
N ARG A 7 0.75 -6.76 1.01
CA ARG A 7 0.15 -7.90 1.69
C ARG A 7 0.98 -8.25 2.92
N ARG A 8 0.30 -8.41 4.06
CA ARG A 8 0.92 -8.83 5.33
C ARG A 8 0.15 -10.01 5.89
N GLY A 9 0.80 -11.16 5.98
CA GLY A 9 0.25 -12.35 6.65
C GLY A 9 0.77 -12.46 8.08
N GLY A 10 -0.12 -12.70 9.03
CA GLY A 10 0.26 -13.08 10.40
C GLY A 10 0.96 -12.02 11.27
N VAL A 11 1.13 -10.79 10.77
CA VAL A 11 1.69 -9.66 11.53
C VAL A 11 0.58 -8.94 12.29
N ASP A 12 0.90 -8.42 13.47
CA ASP A 12 0.00 -7.53 14.21
C ASP A 12 -0.34 -6.31 13.35
N PHE A 13 -1.59 -6.24 12.92
CA PHE A 13 -2.16 -5.16 12.11
C PHE A 13 -1.89 -3.78 12.73
N VAL A 14 -1.97 -3.67 14.06
CA VAL A 14 -1.78 -2.40 14.77
C VAL A 14 -0.33 -1.94 14.64
N ALA A 15 0.63 -2.87 14.77
CA ALA A 15 2.03 -2.58 14.59
C ALA A 15 2.35 -2.17 13.13
N ALA A 16 1.76 -2.86 12.15
CA ALA A 16 1.92 -2.51 10.74
C ALA A 16 1.38 -1.12 10.42
N MET A 17 0.19 -0.77 10.94
CA MET A 17 -0.39 0.57 10.81
C MET A 17 0.47 1.65 11.46
N ALA A 18 1.01 1.40 12.65
CA ALA A 18 1.90 2.34 13.34
C ALA A 18 3.21 2.58 12.57
N GLN A 19 3.77 1.52 11.97
CA GLN A 19 4.97 1.62 11.14
C GLN A 19 4.71 2.41 9.85
N MET A 20 3.58 2.15 9.17
CA MET A 20 3.18 2.91 7.98
C MET A 20 2.95 4.38 8.32
N ARG A 21 2.29 4.67 9.46
CA ARG A 21 2.07 6.04 9.92
C ARG A 21 3.37 6.79 10.16
N THR A 22 4.29 6.18 10.91
CA THR A 22 5.62 6.74 11.17
C THR A 22 6.38 7.00 9.88
N TRP A 23 6.28 6.10 8.90
CA TRP A 23 6.92 6.29 7.60
C TRP A 23 6.34 7.50 6.85
N PHE A 24 5.01 7.67 6.83
CA PHE A 24 4.39 8.85 6.21
C PHE A 24 4.84 10.15 6.86
N ASP A 25 4.85 10.18 8.19
CA ASP A 25 5.26 11.35 8.96
C ASP A 25 6.75 11.69 8.70
N ASN A 26 7.62 10.68 8.59
CA ASN A 26 9.04 10.87 8.29
C ASN A 26 9.31 11.33 6.85
N GLN A 27 8.58 10.81 5.87
CA GLN A 27 8.76 11.17 4.46
C GLN A 27 8.02 12.46 4.08
N GLY A 28 7.10 12.95 4.92
CA GLY A 28 6.22 14.07 4.59
C GLY A 28 5.26 13.75 3.44
N ILE A 29 4.94 12.48 3.23
CA ILE A 29 4.10 12.00 2.13
C ILE A 29 2.72 11.64 2.68
N GLN A 30 1.67 12.06 1.97
CA GLN A 30 0.31 11.58 2.22
C GLN A 30 -0.24 10.78 1.03
N PRO A 31 -0.79 9.58 1.26
CA PRO A 31 -1.55 8.87 0.25
C PRO A 31 -2.90 9.59 0.02
N SER A 32 -3.37 9.57 -1.23
CA SER A 32 -4.70 10.07 -1.59
C SER A 32 -5.82 9.09 -1.26
N LEU A 33 -5.49 7.80 -1.18
CA LEU A 33 -6.39 6.74 -0.76
C LEU A 33 -5.60 5.78 0.12
N PHE A 34 -6.23 5.30 1.19
CA PHE A 34 -5.72 4.23 2.03
C PHE A 34 -6.86 3.27 2.32
N GLU A 35 -6.83 2.10 1.68
CA GLU A 35 -7.80 1.03 1.83
C GLU A 35 -7.18 -0.16 2.55
N ILE A 36 -8.00 -0.84 3.33
CA ILE A 36 -7.63 -2.01 4.11
C ILE A 36 -8.64 -3.11 3.82
N ALA A 37 -8.16 -4.28 3.45
CA ALA A 37 -8.97 -5.47 3.32
C ALA A 37 -8.39 -6.59 4.18
N PHE A 38 -9.24 -7.21 5.00
CA PHE A 38 -8.88 -8.40 5.77
C PHE A 38 -9.24 -9.64 4.95
N LEU A 39 -8.23 -10.42 4.61
CA LEU A 39 -8.35 -11.64 3.81
C LEU A 39 -8.41 -12.88 4.72
N PRO A 40 -8.99 -13.99 4.23
CA PRO A 40 -8.93 -15.28 4.93
C PRO A 40 -7.48 -15.67 5.26
N GLY A 41 -7.26 -16.35 6.39
CA GLY A 41 -5.92 -16.80 6.78
C GLY A 41 -5.09 -15.79 7.58
N ARG A 42 -5.72 -14.78 8.20
CA ARG A 42 -5.04 -13.70 8.96
C ARG A 42 -4.11 -12.87 8.09
N GLU A 43 -4.51 -12.67 6.84
CA GLU A 43 -3.85 -11.78 5.92
C GLU A 43 -4.54 -10.42 5.90
N SER A 44 -3.75 -9.36 5.87
CA SER A 44 -4.21 -7.99 5.66
C SER A 44 -3.62 -7.46 4.38
N ARG A 45 -4.46 -6.88 3.55
CA ARG A 45 -4.09 -6.19 2.32
C ARG A 45 -4.29 -4.70 2.53
N PHE A 46 -3.22 -3.95 2.30
CA PHE A 46 -3.23 -2.50 2.33
C PHE A 46 -3.09 -2.01 0.90
N ARG A 47 -4.02 -1.18 0.46
CA ARG A 47 -4.00 -0.58 -0.87
C ARG A 47 -3.93 0.93 -0.73
N LEU A 48 -2.86 1.50 -1.26
CA LEU A 48 -2.57 2.91 -1.13
C LEU A 48 -2.50 3.55 -2.52
N GLN A 49 -3.02 4.76 -2.65
CA GLN A 49 -2.93 5.51 -3.89
C GLN A 49 -2.09 6.76 -3.67
N PHE A 50 -1.10 6.97 -4.53
CA PHE A 50 -0.25 8.14 -4.53
C PHE A 50 -0.44 8.94 -5.82
N LYS A 51 -0.32 10.27 -5.71
CA LYS A 51 -0.35 11.16 -6.88
C LYS A 51 0.90 11.01 -7.73
N GLU A 52 2.06 10.86 -7.09
CA GLU A 52 3.35 10.81 -7.75
C GLU A 52 3.90 9.38 -7.77
N VAL A 53 4.40 8.96 -8.93
CA VAL A 53 5.00 7.62 -9.12
C VAL A 53 6.17 7.38 -8.17
N ARG A 54 7.00 8.41 -7.92
CA ARG A 54 8.15 8.30 -7.01
C ARG A 54 7.72 7.87 -5.61
N ASN A 55 6.63 8.45 -5.09
CA ASN A 55 6.12 8.13 -3.75
C ASN A 55 5.59 6.71 -3.68
N ALA A 56 4.90 6.25 -4.74
CA ALA A 56 4.44 4.88 -4.85
C ALA A 56 5.62 3.89 -4.88
N VAL A 57 6.65 4.15 -5.69
CA VAL A 57 7.84 3.29 -5.77
C VAL A 57 8.61 3.28 -4.45
N THR A 58 8.84 4.43 -3.82
CA THR A 58 9.54 4.48 -2.52
C THR A 58 8.77 3.76 -1.42
N PHE A 59 7.44 3.87 -1.41
CA PHE A 59 6.59 3.14 -0.46
C PHE A 59 6.63 1.63 -0.72
N ALA A 60 6.45 1.22 -1.98
CA ALA A 60 6.54 -0.19 -2.40
C ALA A 60 7.86 -0.82 -1.97
N SER A 61 9.00 -0.16 -2.23
CA SER A 61 10.31 -0.65 -1.80
C SER A 61 10.49 -0.70 -0.27
N SER A 62 9.82 0.18 0.49
CA SER A 62 9.95 0.21 1.96
C SER A 62 9.12 -0.87 2.66
N PHE A 63 8.03 -1.32 2.02
CA PHE A 63 7.06 -2.22 2.63
C PHE A 63 6.88 -3.54 1.88
N ASP A 64 7.79 -3.88 0.97
CA ASP A 64 7.70 -5.04 0.07
C ASP A 64 6.35 -5.07 -0.68
N GLY A 65 5.91 -3.88 -1.11
CA GLY A 65 4.68 -3.67 -1.85
C GLY A 65 4.86 -3.78 -3.36
N GLU A 66 3.76 -4.02 -4.04
CA GLU A 66 3.67 -4.07 -5.50
C GLU A 66 3.02 -2.79 -6.01
N VAL A 67 3.70 -2.05 -6.89
CA VAL A 67 3.08 -0.92 -7.60
C VAL A 67 2.17 -1.50 -8.68
N LEU A 68 0.86 -1.39 -8.47
CA LEU A 68 -0.13 -1.69 -9.48
C LEU A 68 -0.12 -0.55 -10.48
N ASP A 69 0.40 -0.81 -11.68
CA ASP A 69 0.30 0.15 -12.75
C ASP A 69 -1.18 0.36 -13.07
N THR A 70 -1.65 1.60 -12.97
CA THR A 70 -2.98 1.95 -13.48
C THR A 70 -2.89 2.11 -14.99
N GLY A 71 -2.35 1.08 -15.65
CA GLY A 71 -2.68 0.80 -17.03
C GLY A 71 -4.18 0.50 -17.06
N LEU A 72 -4.84 1.07 -18.05
CA LEU A 72 -6.22 0.80 -18.39
C LEU A 72 -6.38 -0.70 -18.77
N ASP A 73 -6.37 -1.60 -17.78
CA ASP A 73 -6.64 -3.03 -17.97
C ASP A 73 -7.44 -3.57 -16.78
N ALA A 74 -8.53 -2.88 -16.50
CA ALA A 74 -9.72 -3.53 -15.97
C ALA A 74 -10.60 -3.94 -17.16
N ALA A 75 -10.29 -5.05 -17.84
CA ALA A 75 -11.29 -5.86 -18.54
C ALA A 75 -10.72 -7.23 -18.99
N ALA A 76 -11.19 -8.28 -18.32
CA ALA A 76 -11.45 -9.61 -18.86
C ALA A 76 -10.27 -10.48 -19.37
N ALA A 77 -10.01 -11.56 -18.63
CA ALA A 77 -9.99 -12.92 -19.17
C ALA A 77 -10.38 -13.91 -18.06
#